data_AF-A0A1F2R7D7-F1
#
_entry.id   AF-A0A1F2R7D7-F1
#
_cell.length_a   1.000
_cell.length_b   1.000
_cell.length_c   1.000
_cell.angle_alpha   90.00
_cell.angle_beta   90.00
_cell.angle_gamma   90.00
#
_symmetry.space_group_name_H-M   'P 1'
#
loop_
_entity.id
_entity.type
_entity.pdbx_description
1 polymer ?
#
loop_
_entity_poly.entity_id
_entity_poly.type
_entity_poly.pdbx_seq_one_letter_code
_entity_poly.pdbx_strand_id
1 'polypeptide(L)' 'MARPGPATQAKRRRELAKQEKRQAKAERRAQRKAEKAQNPARELAPGEDPDLAGIIPGPQRPLY' A
#
# COMPACT_ATOMS: atom_id res chain seq x y z
N MET A 1 -1.85 -6.16 42.78
CA MET A 1 -2.04 -6.33 41.31
C MET A 1 -1.07 -7.41 40.83
N ALA A 2 -1.56 -8.48 40.21
CA ALA A 2 -0.72 -9.60 39.77
C ALA A 2 0.28 -9.13 38.71
N ARG A 3 1.57 -9.39 38.93
CA ARG A 3 2.63 -9.09 37.96
C ARG A 3 2.50 -10.05 36.78
N PRO A 4 2.54 -9.59 35.52
CA PRO A 4 2.45 -10.47 34.37
C PRO A 4 3.63 -11.46 34.40
N GLY A 5 3.33 -12.76 34.34
CA GLY A 5 4.35 -13.80 34.30
C GLY A 5 5.28 -13.66 33.09
N PRO A 6 6.45 -14.33 33.11
CA PRO A 6 7.45 -14.20 32.06
C PRO A 6 6.82 -14.56 30.71
N ALA A 7 6.79 -13.59 29.79
CA ALA A 7 6.28 -13.81 28.44
C ALA A 7 7.09 -14.94 27.78
N THR A 8 6.39 -16.02 27.42
CA THR A 8 6.98 -17.17 26.73
C THR A 8 7.72 -16.69 25.48
N GLN A 9 8.79 -17.38 25.09
CA GLN A 9 9.60 -16.99 23.92
C GLN A 9 8.75 -16.84 22.65
N ALA A 10 7.70 -17.68 22.51
CA ALA A 10 6.72 -17.59 21.44
C ALA A 10 5.97 -16.25 21.39
N LYS A 11 5.57 -15.70 22.55
CA LYS A 11 4.91 -14.39 22.64
C LYS A 11 5.86 -13.28 22.20
N ARG A 12 7.13 -13.33 22.62
CA ARG A 12 8.15 -12.37 22.19
C ARG A 12 8.37 -12.40 20.67
N ARG A 13 8.51 -13.58 20.08
CA ARG A 13 8.64 -13.74 18.61
C ARG A 13 7.42 -13.19 17.86
N ARG A 14 6.21 -13.43 18.37
CA ARG A 14 4.97 -12.91 17.76
C ARG A 14 4.89 -11.38 17.80
N GLU A 15 5.30 -10.76 18.89
CA GLU A 15 5.32 -9.30 18.99
C GLU A 15 6.38 -8.67 18.10
N LEU A 16 7.58 -9.26 18.01
CA LEU A 16 8.62 -8.82 17.06
C LEU A 16 8.12 -8.89 15.61
N ALA A 17 7.54 -10.02 15.19
CA ALA A 17 7.01 -10.17 13.83
C ALA A 17 5.90 -9.15 13.51
N LYS A 18 5.05 -8.79 14.50
CA LYS A 18 4.05 -7.73 14.32
C LYS A 18 4.70 -6.36 14.16
N GLN A 19 5.75 -6.06 14.92
CA GLN A 19 6.49 -4.80 14.83
C GLN A 19 7.17 -4.66 13.47
N GLU A 20 7.90 -5.69 13.02
CA GLU A 20 8.55 -5.73 11.71
C GLU A 20 7.54 -5.53 10.58
N LYS A 21 6.39 -6.22 10.62
CA LYS A 21 5.33 -6.04 9.61
C LYS A 21 4.77 -4.61 9.60
N ARG A 22 4.65 -3.97 10.76
CA ARG A 22 4.19 -2.57 10.86
C ARG A 22 5.24 -1.61 10.29
N GLN A 23 6.51 -1.82 10.60
CA GLN A 23 7.63 -1.02 10.06
C GLN A 23 7.70 -1.14 8.54
N ALA A 24 7.71 -2.36 8.00
CA ALA A 24 7.72 -2.60 6.55
C ALA A 24 6.51 -1.95 5.84
N LYS A 25 5.33 -1.95 6.47
CA LYS A 25 4.14 -1.27 5.92
C LYS A 25 4.28 0.27 5.96
N ALA A 26 4.90 0.81 7.00
CA ALA A 26 5.16 2.23 7.12
C ALA A 26 6.19 2.69 6.06
N GLU A 27 7.26 1.94 5.88
CA GLU A 27 8.29 2.18 4.84
C GLU A 27 7.68 2.16 3.44
N ARG A 28 6.90 1.13 3.10
CA ARG A 28 6.19 1.06 1.81
C ARG A 28 5.24 2.24 1.58
N ARG A 29 4.59 2.74 2.63
CA ARG A 29 3.72 3.92 2.54
C ARG A 29 4.54 5.19 2.32
N ALA A 30 5.68 5.34 2.99
CA ALA A 30 6.59 6.46 2.80
C ALA A 30 7.17 6.47 1.38
N GLN A 31 7.59 5.31 0.87
CA GLN A 31 8.04 5.13 -0.52
C GLN A 31 6.97 5.55 -1.52
N ARG A 32 5.73 5.01 -1.42
CA ARG A 32 4.62 5.43 -2.30
C ARG A 32 4.30 6.91 -2.22
N LYS A 33 4.38 7.51 -1.02
CA LYS A 33 4.15 8.94 -0.85
C LYS A 33 5.26 9.76 -1.53
N ALA A 34 6.51 9.32 -1.43
CA ALA A 34 7.65 9.94 -2.11
C ALA A 34 7.54 9.78 -3.63
N GLU A 35 7.21 8.59 -4.14
CA GLU A 35 6.98 8.34 -5.57
C GLU A 35 5.84 9.22 -6.12
N LYS A 36 4.72 9.34 -5.38
CA LYS A 36 3.63 10.23 -5.74
C LYS A 36 4.04 11.71 -5.74
N ALA A 37 4.90 12.13 -4.82
CA ALA A 37 5.39 13.49 -4.76
C ALA A 37 6.44 13.79 -5.85
N GLN A 38 7.24 12.80 -6.25
CA GLN A 38 8.28 12.92 -7.28
C GLN A 38 7.73 12.90 -8.71
N ASN A 39 6.52 12.36 -8.91
CA ASN A 39 5.82 12.41 -10.19
C ASN A 39 4.67 13.43 -10.15
N PRO A 40 4.94 14.75 -10.26
CA PRO A 40 3.90 15.74 -10.52
C PRO A 40 3.31 15.57 -11.94
N ALA A 41 3.97 14.83 -12.84
CA ALA A 41 3.55 14.62 -14.23
C ALA A 41 2.28 13.76 -14.42
N ARG A 42 1.60 13.32 -13.34
CA ARG A 42 0.23 12.79 -13.41
C ARG A 42 -0.83 13.90 -13.28
N GLU A 43 -0.48 15.15 -13.57
CA GLU A 43 -1.43 16.20 -13.95
C GLU A 43 -2.06 15.87 -15.33
N LEU A 44 -2.82 14.79 -15.42
CA LEU A 44 -3.91 14.72 -16.39
C LEU A 44 -4.98 15.72 -15.96
N ALA A 45 -5.81 16.14 -16.92
CA ALA A 45 -6.92 17.05 -16.67
C ALA A 45 -7.71 16.65 -15.40
N PRO A 46 -8.19 17.63 -14.62
CA PRO A 46 -8.85 17.36 -13.34
C PRO A 46 -10.04 16.41 -13.55
N GLY A 47 -9.92 15.18 -13.06
CA GLY A 47 -10.98 14.17 -13.11
C GLY A 47 -10.70 12.92 -13.95
N GLU A 48 -9.53 12.80 -14.61
CA GLU A 48 -9.21 11.64 -15.45
C GLU A 48 -8.11 10.77 -14.83
N ASP A 49 -8.47 9.52 -14.47
CA ASP A 49 -7.53 8.55 -13.94
C ASP A 49 -6.63 8.02 -15.08
N PRO A 50 -5.30 8.14 -14.99
CA PRO A 50 -4.36 7.72 -16.04
C PRO A 50 -4.38 6.22 -16.32
N ASP A 51 -4.82 5.40 -15.37
CA ASP A 51 -5.00 3.96 -15.54
C ASP A 51 -6.33 3.62 -16.25
N LEU A 52 -7.23 4.60 -16.37
CA LEU A 52 -8.54 4.52 -17.05
C LEU A 52 -8.61 5.36 -18.33
N ALA A 53 -7.64 6.26 -18.55
CA ALA A 53 -7.56 7.10 -19.73
C ALA A 53 -7.46 6.22 -21.00
N GLY A 54 -8.42 6.38 -21.91
CA GLY A 54 -8.48 5.60 -23.16
C GLY A 54 -9.20 4.25 -23.05
N ILE A 55 -9.70 3.85 -21.87
CA ILE A 55 -10.59 2.70 -21.75
C ILE A 55 -11.98 3.12 -22.22
N ILE A 56 -12.46 2.49 -23.30
CA ILE A 56 -13.82 2.66 -23.77
C ILE A 56 -14.70 1.64 -23.04
N PRO A 57 -15.59 2.06 -22.12
CA PRO A 57 -16.53 1.15 -21.50
C PRO A 57 -17.51 0.64 -22.56
N GLY A 58 -17.63 -0.69 -22.68
CA GLY A 58 -18.53 -1.31 -23.64
C GLY A 58 -17.94 -2.59 -24.23
N PRO A 59 -18.72 -3.29 -25.08
CA PRO A 59 -18.24 -4.48 -25.77
C PRO A 59 -17.05 -4.12 -26.68
N GLN A 60 -16.03 -4.98 -26.65
CA GLN A 60 -14.89 -4.87 -27.56
C GLN A 60 -15.39 -4.92 -29.01
N ARG A 61 -14.88 -4.02 -29.86
CA ARG A 61 -15.23 -4.02 -31.29
C ARG A 61 -14.82 -5.37 -31.89
N PRO A 62 -15.68 -6.02 -32.69
CA PRO A 62 -15.31 -7.25 -33.37
C PRO A 62 -14.08 -6.97 -34.25
N LEU A 63 -13.08 -7.84 -34.12
CA LEU A 63 -12.09 -7.98 -35.16
C LEU A 63 -12.85 -8.67 -36.30
N TYR A 64 -12.89 -8.05 -37.48
CA TYR A 64 -13.61 -8.46 -38.70
C TYR A 64 -15.15 -8.45 -38.68
#